data_AF-A0A3M2SQ15-F1
#
_entry.id   AF-A0A3M2SQ15-F1
#
_cell.length_a   1.000
_cell.length_b   1.000
_cell.length_c   1.000
_cell.angle_alpha   90.00
_cell.angle_beta   90.00
_cell.angle_gamma   90.00
#
_symmetry.space_group_name_H-M   'P 1'
#
loop_
_entity.id
_entity.type
_entity.pdbx_description
1 polymer ?
#
loop_
_entity_poly.entity_id
_entity_poly.type
_entity_poly.pdbx_seq_one_letter_code
_entity_poly.pdbx_strand_id
1 'polypeptide(L)'
;MPGNKYIPVKPLSSFTKGGIREHMFDLAYDVLDSLESRIIRLRDMEAFAIDIQADPNSKCCYLADDYSRASINMEKLQNARRLVDEPLFTGEVVWDVEALVDVCKFDELVREIGPDVEETIARLERYFALALGKLPDEIPSGKLPDKTRLNLYWLKYDLDRELANLYGSSELPSLVASFESKSKDEVFKQAKGILDTLQPLLDEVTSLALECIYRGEGSFYYQAHCRIPQVYDLAEHMFNLRRYFKPSRHNGQAITKFMADKFDRSAARLDCYLRAYILCYKDFPRERPPAKLHIPSLQAEFKHNSQEQFYIRSKSDNRALKSLFHQFQEVWDNACRQGTIDKAELEAFRRDRLNFEDIRNRQSMTRSLRKRFRNNYFSGLSHHFLLNAFMILHGLARVDIKTLEKLISDAKMLKHR
;
A
#
# COMPACT_ATOMS: atom_id res chain seq x y z
N MET A 1 19.59 -15.54 -2.99
CA MET A 1 18.65 -14.61 -3.65
C MET A 1 18.38 -15.13 -5.08
N PRO A 2 17.26 -14.77 -5.74
CA PRO A 2 17.09 -15.10 -7.16
C PRO A 2 18.20 -14.48 -8.02
N GLY A 3 18.67 -15.21 -9.03
CA GLY A 3 19.93 -14.95 -9.73
C GLY A 3 19.96 -13.71 -10.65
N ASN A 4 21.18 -13.27 -10.98
CA ASN A 4 21.53 -12.05 -11.70
C ASN A 4 21.32 -12.10 -13.23
N LYS A 5 20.17 -12.61 -13.69
CA LYS A 5 19.83 -12.53 -15.11
C LYS A 5 19.20 -11.16 -15.38
N TYR A 6 19.92 -10.31 -16.11
CA TYR A 6 19.33 -9.13 -16.74
C TYR A 6 18.23 -9.61 -17.70
N ILE A 7 16.99 -9.21 -17.44
CA ILE A 7 15.87 -9.47 -18.35
C ILE A 7 15.59 -8.14 -19.06
N PRO A 8 15.98 -7.99 -20.33
CA PRO A 8 15.68 -6.78 -21.08
C PRO A 8 14.15 -6.63 -21.18
N VAL A 9 13.63 -5.58 -20.57
CA VAL A 9 12.22 -5.21 -20.70
C VAL A 9 12.05 -4.50 -22.03
N LYS A 10 11.46 -5.17 -23.01
CA LYS A 10 11.16 -4.58 -24.32
C LYS A 10 9.85 -3.80 -24.24
N PRO A 11 9.79 -2.54 -24.71
CA PRO A 11 8.56 -1.76 -24.72
C PRO A 11 7.53 -2.39 -25.67
N LEU A 12 6.24 -2.28 -25.34
CA LEU A 12 5.17 -2.82 -26.17
C LEU A 12 5.16 -2.19 -27.58
N SER A 13 5.55 -0.93 -27.69
CA SER A 13 5.73 -0.22 -28.97
C SER A 13 6.81 -0.83 -29.89
N SER A 14 7.71 -1.67 -29.38
CA SER A 14 8.72 -2.36 -30.19
C SER A 14 8.19 -3.59 -30.95
N PHE A 15 6.95 -4.02 -30.66
CA PHE A 15 6.31 -5.14 -31.33
C PHE A 15 5.42 -4.62 -32.46
N THR A 16 5.56 -5.21 -33.65
CA THR A 16 4.87 -4.78 -34.88
C THR A 16 3.35 -4.82 -34.73
N LYS A 17 2.68 -3.73 -35.12
CA LYS A 17 1.22 -3.67 -35.31
C LYS A 17 0.81 -4.75 -36.33
N GLY A 18 0.01 -5.72 -35.88
CA GLY A 18 -0.46 -6.83 -36.72
C GLY A 18 -0.82 -8.12 -35.98
N GLY A 19 -0.65 -8.17 -34.65
CA GLY A 19 -0.97 -9.35 -33.84
C GLY A 19 -2.45 -9.44 -33.45
N ILE A 20 -2.95 -10.68 -33.33
CA ILE A 20 -4.22 -11.04 -32.69
C ILE A 20 -4.27 -10.40 -31.30
N ARG A 21 -5.41 -9.82 -30.91
CA ARG A 21 -5.65 -9.09 -29.64
C ARG A 21 -5.01 -9.73 -28.40
N GLU A 22 -5.15 -11.05 -28.28
CA GLU A 22 -4.61 -11.85 -27.17
C GLU A 22 -3.08 -11.79 -27.09
N HIS A 23 -2.38 -11.74 -28.22
CA HIS A 23 -0.93 -11.64 -28.27
C HIS A 23 -0.40 -10.34 -27.64
N MET A 24 -1.13 -9.23 -27.82
CA MET A 24 -0.74 -7.94 -27.24
C MET A 24 -0.88 -7.93 -25.72
N PHE A 25 -1.93 -8.57 -25.19
CA PHE A 25 -2.08 -8.74 -23.76
C PHE A 25 -1.06 -9.73 -23.19
N ASP A 26 -0.76 -10.84 -23.87
CA ASP A 26 0.29 -11.77 -23.45
C ASP A 26 1.64 -11.06 -23.32
N LEU A 27 2.04 -10.29 -24.33
CA LEU A 27 3.27 -9.50 -24.28
C LEU A 27 3.27 -8.48 -23.12
N ALA A 28 2.12 -7.85 -22.85
CA ALA A 28 2.01 -6.90 -21.74
C ALA A 28 2.19 -7.60 -20.39
N TYR A 29 1.56 -8.77 -20.20
CA TYR A 29 1.74 -9.56 -18.98
C TYR A 29 3.16 -10.11 -18.85
N ASP A 30 3.81 -10.54 -19.94
CA ASP A 30 5.21 -10.99 -19.90
C ASP A 30 6.15 -9.86 -19.43
N VAL A 31 5.94 -8.64 -19.92
CA VAL A 31 6.67 -7.44 -19.46
C VAL A 31 6.40 -7.18 -17.97
N LEU A 32 5.13 -7.21 -17.55
CA LEU A 32 4.75 -6.96 -16.16
C LEU A 32 5.28 -8.04 -15.21
N ASP A 33 5.31 -9.30 -15.62
CA ASP A 33 5.80 -10.43 -14.83
C ASP A 33 7.33 -10.37 -14.70
N SER A 34 8.03 -9.99 -15.77
CA SER A 34 9.47 -9.72 -15.73
C SER A 34 9.81 -8.59 -14.76
N LEU A 35 9.08 -7.47 -14.81
CA LEU A 35 9.27 -6.35 -13.88
C LEU A 35 8.96 -6.75 -12.43
N GLU A 36 7.87 -7.49 -12.20
CA GLU A 36 7.50 -7.98 -10.87
C GLU A 36 8.63 -8.81 -10.27
N SER A 37 9.22 -9.74 -11.03
CA SER A 37 10.34 -10.56 -10.59
C SER A 37 11.55 -9.71 -10.17
N ARG A 38 11.87 -8.65 -10.94
CA ARG A 38 12.97 -7.73 -10.59
C ARG A 38 12.65 -6.89 -9.36
N ILE A 39 11.42 -6.42 -9.20
CA ILE A 39 10.99 -5.68 -8.00
C ILE A 39 11.03 -6.59 -6.76
N ILE A 40 10.63 -7.86 -6.87
CA ILE A 40 10.74 -8.84 -5.77
C ILE A 40 12.21 -9.04 -5.39
N ARG A 41 13.13 -9.14 -6.36
CA ARG A 41 14.56 -9.20 -6.07
C ARG A 41 15.04 -7.93 -5.33
N LEU A 42 14.65 -6.75 -5.80
CA LEU A 42 14.99 -5.49 -5.12
C LEU A 42 14.47 -5.48 -3.69
N ARG A 43 13.24 -5.96 -3.47
CA ARG A 43 12.63 -6.10 -2.15
C ARG A 43 13.45 -7.00 -1.22
N ASP A 44 13.90 -8.17 -1.69
CA ASP A 44 14.75 -9.08 -0.92
C ASP A 44 16.08 -8.40 -0.54
N MET A 45 16.66 -7.63 -1.47
CA MET A 45 17.89 -6.89 -1.22
C MET A 45 17.67 -5.74 -0.22
N GLU A 46 16.60 -4.97 -0.34
CA GLU A 46 16.27 -3.92 0.62
C GLU A 46 16.11 -4.50 2.04
N ALA A 47 15.37 -5.61 2.18
CA ALA A 47 15.23 -6.32 3.45
C ALA A 47 16.58 -6.82 4.00
N PHE A 48 17.45 -7.36 3.15
CA PHE A 48 18.76 -7.83 3.59
C PHE A 48 19.71 -6.68 3.98
N ALA A 49 19.65 -5.54 3.29
CA ALA A 49 20.45 -4.36 3.63
C ALA A 49 20.13 -3.84 5.03
N ILE A 50 18.87 -3.92 5.41
CA ILE A 50 18.35 -3.57 6.72
C ILE A 50 18.93 -4.46 7.80
N ASP A 51 18.96 -5.77 7.57
CA ASP A 51 19.54 -6.73 8.53
C ASP A 51 21.03 -6.45 8.76
N ILE A 52 21.79 -6.12 7.69
CA ILE A 52 23.19 -5.71 7.80
C ILE A 52 23.34 -4.44 8.66
N GLN A 53 22.44 -3.48 8.53
CA GLN A 53 22.48 -2.25 9.34
C GLN A 53 22.12 -2.51 10.80
N ALA A 54 21.25 -3.48 11.06
CA ALA A 54 20.84 -3.86 12.41
C ALA A 54 21.89 -4.71 13.15
N ASP A 55 22.83 -5.35 12.43
CA ASP A 55 23.92 -6.12 13.03
C ASP A 55 24.99 -5.19 13.63
N PRO A 56 25.19 -5.18 14.97
CA PRO A 56 26.21 -4.36 15.62
C PRO A 56 27.66 -4.73 15.23
N ASN A 57 27.88 -5.89 14.59
CA ASN A 57 29.20 -6.33 14.12
C ASN A 57 29.49 -5.93 12.66
N SER A 58 28.51 -5.33 11.98
CA SER A 58 28.66 -4.88 10.61
C SER A 58 29.60 -3.68 10.52
N LYS A 59 30.57 -3.72 9.58
CA LYS A 59 31.45 -2.58 9.25
C LYS A 59 30.67 -1.61 8.37
N CYS A 60 29.69 -0.94 8.95
CA CYS A 60 28.66 -0.23 8.22
C CYS A 60 29.22 1.01 7.48
N CYS A 61 28.92 1.12 6.18
CA CYS A 61 29.01 2.36 5.42
C CYS A 61 27.57 2.87 5.21
N TYR A 62 27.24 4.11 5.57
CA TYR A 62 25.86 4.60 5.44
C TYR A 62 25.37 4.57 3.98
N LEU A 63 24.40 3.71 3.69
CA LEU A 63 23.53 3.86 2.52
C LEU A 63 22.26 4.60 2.98
N ALA A 64 21.79 5.54 2.16
CA ALA A 64 20.72 6.48 2.49
C ALA A 64 19.47 5.84 3.16
N ASP A 65 18.84 6.61 4.06
CA ASP A 65 17.76 6.25 5.01
C ASP A 65 16.44 5.71 4.41
N ASP A 66 16.35 5.44 3.10
CA ASP A 66 15.09 5.15 2.41
C ASP A 66 15.13 3.87 1.57
N TYR A 67 14.83 2.73 2.21
CA TYR A 67 14.60 1.43 1.57
C TYR A 67 13.13 1.28 1.16
N SER A 68 12.60 2.25 0.41
CA SER A 68 11.21 2.23 -0.03
C SER A 68 11.02 1.92 -1.51
N ARG A 69 12.10 1.69 -2.25
CA ARG A 69 12.09 1.67 -3.72
C ARG A 69 11.33 0.48 -4.26
N ALA A 70 11.43 -0.70 -3.63
CA ALA A 70 10.65 -1.85 -4.07
C ALA A 70 9.14 -1.57 -3.99
N SER A 71 8.67 -1.02 -2.87
CA SER A 71 7.24 -0.76 -2.69
C SER A 71 6.71 0.37 -3.58
N ILE A 72 7.51 1.42 -3.81
CA ILE A 72 7.17 2.50 -4.76
C ILE A 72 7.02 1.93 -6.18
N ASN A 73 7.99 1.11 -6.62
CA ASN A 73 7.93 0.49 -7.94
C ASN A 73 6.82 -0.54 -8.06
N MET A 74 6.47 -1.25 -6.97
CA MET A 74 5.32 -2.14 -6.94
C MET A 74 4.00 -1.37 -7.10
N GLU A 75 3.83 -0.19 -6.49
CA GLU A 75 2.67 0.68 -6.72
C GLU A 75 2.59 1.13 -8.19
N LYS A 76 3.72 1.52 -8.79
CA LYS A 76 3.78 1.85 -10.22
C LYS A 76 3.43 0.65 -11.10
N LEU A 77 3.95 -0.54 -10.78
CA LEU A 77 3.64 -1.78 -11.50
C LEU A 77 2.15 -2.11 -11.42
N GLN A 78 1.51 -1.92 -10.26
CA GLN A 78 0.06 -2.09 -10.10
C GLN A 78 -0.73 -1.11 -10.97
N ASN A 79 -0.27 0.14 -11.11
CA ASN A 79 -0.89 1.09 -12.04
C ASN A 79 -0.75 0.64 -13.50
N ALA A 80 0.42 0.12 -13.90
CA ALA A 80 0.62 -0.44 -15.23
C ALA A 80 -0.26 -1.68 -15.47
N ARG A 81 -0.41 -2.56 -14.46
CA ARG A 81 -1.32 -3.70 -14.47
C ARG A 81 -2.76 -3.27 -14.67
N ARG A 82 -3.22 -2.25 -13.94
CA ARG A 82 -4.58 -1.69 -14.11
C ARG A 82 -4.86 -1.24 -15.54
N LEU A 83 -3.89 -0.64 -16.23
CA LEU A 83 -4.05 -0.25 -17.65
C LEU A 83 -4.26 -1.44 -18.59
N VAL A 84 -3.74 -2.61 -18.23
CA VAL A 84 -3.89 -3.86 -18.99
C VAL A 84 -5.18 -4.58 -18.58
N ASP A 85 -5.44 -4.65 -17.28
CA ASP A 85 -6.59 -5.32 -16.69
C ASP A 85 -7.91 -4.62 -17.05
N GLU A 86 -7.97 -3.29 -16.97
CA GLU A 86 -9.20 -2.51 -17.18
C GLU A 86 -9.84 -2.72 -18.57
N PRO A 87 -9.15 -2.58 -19.71
CA PRO A 87 -9.73 -2.85 -21.02
C PRO A 87 -10.04 -4.35 -21.23
N LEU A 88 -9.30 -5.25 -20.57
CA LEU A 88 -9.57 -6.69 -20.64
C LEU A 88 -10.86 -7.08 -19.90
N PHE A 89 -11.19 -6.39 -18.80
CA PHE A 89 -12.22 -6.82 -17.84
C PHE A 89 -13.46 -5.93 -17.73
N THR A 90 -13.48 -4.75 -18.37
CA THR A 90 -14.66 -3.87 -18.31
C THR A 90 -15.65 -4.05 -19.44
N GLY A 91 -15.24 -4.66 -20.56
CA GLY A 91 -16.10 -4.88 -21.74
C GLY A 91 -16.54 -3.60 -22.46
N GLU A 92 -16.18 -2.42 -21.93
CA GLU A 92 -16.50 -1.08 -22.46
C GLU A 92 -15.44 -0.60 -23.46
N VAL A 93 -14.74 -1.53 -24.13
CA VAL A 93 -13.90 -1.20 -25.28
C VAL A 93 -14.80 -1.25 -26.51
N VAL A 94 -15.23 -0.07 -26.97
CA VAL A 94 -15.80 0.11 -28.32
C VAL A 94 -14.93 -0.66 -29.29
N TRP A 95 -15.56 -1.43 -30.18
CA TRP A 95 -14.94 -2.42 -31.07
C TRP A 95 -14.06 -1.81 -32.18
N ASP A 96 -13.52 -0.62 -31.97
CA ASP A 96 -12.51 -0.01 -32.82
C ASP A 96 -11.12 -0.28 -32.23
N VAL A 97 -10.26 -0.76 -33.13
CA VAL A 97 -8.99 -1.47 -32.91
C VAL A 97 -7.91 -0.63 -32.19
N GLU A 98 -8.18 0.64 -31.88
CA GLU A 98 -7.18 1.61 -31.41
C GLU A 98 -7.15 1.87 -29.89
N ALA A 99 -8.13 1.39 -29.11
CA ALA A 99 -8.18 1.58 -27.65
C ALA A 99 -7.61 0.38 -26.84
N LEU A 100 -6.69 -0.37 -27.43
CA LEU A 100 -6.09 -1.58 -26.89
C LEU A 100 -4.86 -1.25 -26.05
N VAL A 101 -5.04 -1.05 -24.73
CA VAL A 101 -4.00 -0.55 -23.80
C VAL A 101 -3.51 0.82 -24.24
N ASP A 102 -3.49 1.82 -23.37
CA ASP A 102 -2.77 3.05 -23.69
C ASP A 102 -1.27 2.70 -23.75
N VAL A 103 -0.79 2.25 -24.92
CA VAL A 103 0.55 1.68 -25.11
C VAL A 103 1.60 2.72 -24.75
N CYS A 104 1.36 3.98 -25.09
CA CYS A 104 2.23 5.08 -24.71
C CYS A 104 2.33 5.20 -23.19
N LYS A 105 1.20 5.22 -22.49
CA LYS A 105 1.18 5.30 -21.02
C LYS A 105 1.72 4.04 -20.33
N PHE A 106 1.48 2.86 -20.91
CA PHE A 106 2.06 1.61 -20.44
C PHE A 106 3.58 1.64 -20.56
N ASP A 107 4.10 1.99 -21.74
CA ASP A 107 5.53 2.09 -21.99
C ASP A 107 6.18 3.18 -21.13
N GLU A 108 5.50 4.30 -20.89
CA GLU A 108 5.95 5.32 -19.94
C GLU A 108 6.12 4.75 -18.53
N LEU A 109 5.11 4.07 -17.99
CA LEU A 109 5.19 3.46 -16.65
C LEU A 109 6.27 2.39 -16.57
N VAL A 110 6.37 1.53 -17.58
CA VAL A 110 7.41 0.48 -17.67
C VAL A 110 8.81 1.09 -17.73
N ARG A 111 8.98 2.15 -18.52
CA ARG A 111 10.26 2.87 -18.66
C ARG A 111 10.65 3.64 -17.42
N GLU A 112 9.70 4.00 -16.56
CA GLU A 112 10.02 4.55 -15.23
C GLU A 112 10.47 3.46 -14.25
N ILE A 113 9.82 2.30 -14.26
CA ILE A 113 10.08 1.23 -13.28
C ILE A 113 11.44 0.58 -13.53
N GLY A 114 11.71 0.15 -14.77
CA GLY A 114 12.89 -0.65 -15.10
C GLY A 114 14.21 -0.01 -14.66
N PRO A 115 14.54 1.21 -15.13
CA PRO A 115 15.75 1.91 -14.74
C PRO A 115 15.88 2.19 -13.23
N ASP A 116 14.79 2.59 -12.55
CA ASP A 116 14.82 2.87 -11.10
C ASP A 116 15.10 1.61 -10.27
N VAL A 117 14.51 0.47 -10.69
CA VAL A 117 14.77 -0.84 -10.07
C VAL A 117 16.22 -1.27 -10.29
N GLU A 118 16.72 -1.21 -11.52
CA GLU A 118 18.08 -1.63 -11.85
C GLU A 118 19.15 -0.74 -11.19
N GLU A 119 18.95 0.59 -11.17
CA GLU A 119 19.85 1.52 -10.48
C GLU A 119 19.92 1.22 -8.99
N THR A 120 18.76 0.97 -8.36
CA THR A 120 18.68 0.67 -6.93
C THR A 120 19.32 -0.67 -6.60
N ILE A 121 19.06 -1.71 -7.41
CA ILE A 121 19.73 -3.01 -7.29
C ILE A 121 21.25 -2.80 -7.37
N ALA A 122 21.77 -2.17 -8.42
CA ALA A 122 23.21 -1.96 -8.59
C ALA A 122 23.85 -1.15 -7.45
N ARG A 123 23.09 -0.25 -6.81
CA ARG A 123 23.53 0.46 -5.60
C ARG A 123 23.60 -0.46 -4.39
N LEU A 124 22.60 -1.32 -4.18
CA LEU A 124 22.60 -2.30 -3.09
C LEU A 124 23.65 -3.40 -3.29
N GLU A 125 23.92 -3.83 -4.52
CA GLU A 125 24.99 -4.79 -4.80
C GLU A 125 26.36 -4.23 -4.42
N ARG A 126 26.64 -2.97 -4.76
CA ARG A 126 27.85 -2.26 -4.32
C ARG A 126 27.93 -2.16 -2.80
N TYR A 127 26.81 -1.87 -2.14
CA TYR A 127 26.75 -1.82 -0.69
C TYR A 127 27.09 -3.17 -0.05
N PHE A 128 26.52 -4.27 -0.53
CA PHE A 128 26.82 -5.61 0.01
C PHE A 128 28.28 -6.01 -0.21
N ALA A 129 28.82 -5.71 -1.39
CA ALA A 129 30.22 -5.95 -1.68
C ALA A 129 31.14 -5.19 -0.70
N LEU A 130 30.80 -3.94 -0.36
CA LEU A 130 31.55 -3.13 0.60
C LEU A 130 31.37 -3.60 2.05
N ALA A 131 30.13 -3.92 2.46
CA ALA A 131 29.80 -4.25 3.84
C ALA A 131 30.21 -5.68 4.23
N LEU A 132 30.09 -6.64 3.30
CA LEU A 132 30.27 -8.07 3.56
C LEU A 132 31.45 -8.69 2.80
N GLY A 133 32.05 -7.97 1.85
CA GLY A 133 33.15 -8.49 1.02
C GLY A 133 32.72 -9.60 0.06
N LYS A 134 31.41 -9.78 -0.17
CA LYS A 134 30.82 -10.82 -1.02
C LYS A 134 29.81 -10.23 -2.00
N LEU A 135 29.64 -10.87 -3.14
CA LEU A 135 28.59 -10.51 -4.08
C LEU A 135 27.22 -11.01 -3.57
N PRO A 136 26.10 -10.31 -3.87
CA PRO A 136 24.76 -10.70 -3.43
C PRO A 136 24.37 -12.15 -3.78
N ASP A 137 24.84 -12.63 -4.93
CA ASP A 137 24.55 -13.98 -5.44
C ASP A 137 25.29 -15.07 -4.65
N GLU A 138 26.32 -14.71 -3.89
CA GLU A 138 27.10 -15.58 -2.99
C GLU A 138 26.54 -15.60 -1.57
N ILE A 139 25.51 -14.80 -1.31
CA ILE A 139 24.82 -14.74 -0.03
C ILE A 139 23.70 -15.78 -0.10
N PRO A 140 23.71 -16.80 0.78
CA PRO A 140 22.64 -17.78 0.82
C PRO A 140 21.31 -17.06 0.92
N SER A 141 20.29 -17.47 0.15
CA SER A 141 18.91 -17.13 0.48
C SER A 141 18.54 -17.86 1.78
N GLY A 142 19.12 -17.41 2.89
CA GLY A 142 18.68 -17.83 4.20
C GLY A 142 17.30 -17.25 4.44
N LYS A 143 16.48 -17.98 5.20
CA LYS A 143 15.39 -17.35 5.93
C LYS A 143 15.97 -16.13 6.63
N LEU A 144 15.37 -14.96 6.40
CA LEU A 144 15.64 -13.77 7.21
C LEU A 144 15.49 -14.17 8.69
N PRO A 145 16.36 -13.67 9.58
CA PRO A 145 16.39 -14.11 10.98
C PRO A 145 15.01 -14.03 11.63
N ASP A 146 14.71 -15.01 12.48
CA ASP A 146 13.43 -15.05 13.22
C ASP A 146 13.26 -13.77 14.05
N LYS A 147 12.18 -13.02 13.76
CA LYS A 147 11.65 -11.85 14.47
C LYS A 147 12.54 -11.32 15.60
N THR A 148 13.41 -10.35 15.32
CA THR A 148 13.78 -9.39 16.35
C THR A 148 12.55 -8.53 16.63
N ARG A 149 12.09 -8.51 17.88
CA ARG A 149 10.84 -7.86 18.30
C ARG A 149 10.68 -6.46 17.70
N LEU A 150 9.72 -6.37 16.78
CA LEU A 150 8.94 -5.19 16.34
C LEU A 150 9.50 -3.83 16.77
N ASN A 151 10.25 -3.20 15.86
CA ASN A 151 10.30 -1.74 15.82
C ASN A 151 9.22 -1.29 14.81
N LEU A 152 8.42 -0.28 15.18
CA LEU A 152 7.41 0.37 14.34
C LEU A 152 7.96 0.77 12.95
N TYR A 153 9.27 0.99 12.86
CA TYR A 153 10.00 1.32 11.64
C TYR A 153 10.05 0.18 10.60
N TRP A 154 9.97 -1.09 11.02
CA TRP A 154 10.28 -2.25 10.16
C TRP A 154 9.07 -2.99 9.59
N LEU A 155 7.85 -2.68 10.03
CA LEU A 155 6.64 -3.45 9.67
C LEU A 155 6.33 -3.46 8.15
N LYS A 156 6.83 -2.49 7.39
CA LYS A 156 6.73 -2.49 5.92
C LYS A 156 7.53 -3.65 5.30
N TYR A 157 8.72 -3.91 5.84
CA TYR A 157 9.60 -4.98 5.37
C TYR A 157 9.11 -6.34 5.82
N ASP A 158 8.42 -6.43 6.97
CA ASP A 158 7.74 -7.66 7.38
C ASP A 158 6.66 -8.06 6.36
N LEU A 159 5.82 -7.11 5.90
CA LEU A 159 4.82 -7.40 4.87
C LEU A 159 5.47 -7.89 3.58
N ASP A 160 6.50 -7.17 3.13
CA ASP A 160 7.24 -7.49 1.93
C ASP A 160 7.93 -8.87 2.04
N ARG A 161 8.44 -9.25 3.21
CA ARG A 161 8.98 -10.59 3.51
C ARG A 161 7.90 -11.66 3.44
N GLU A 162 6.76 -11.48 4.11
CA GLU A 162 5.69 -12.48 4.10
C GLU A 162 5.14 -12.69 2.69
N LEU A 163 5.06 -11.63 1.88
CA LEU A 163 4.70 -11.74 0.47
C LEU A 163 5.68 -12.63 -0.31
N ALA A 164 6.98 -12.42 -0.13
CA ALA A 164 8.02 -13.22 -0.78
C ALA A 164 7.89 -14.71 -0.43
N ASN A 165 7.61 -15.03 0.85
CA ASN A 165 7.42 -16.39 1.32
C ASN A 165 6.14 -17.05 0.78
N LEU A 166 5.10 -16.26 0.48
CA LEU A 166 3.80 -16.77 0.03
C LEU A 166 3.68 -16.85 -1.50
N TYR A 167 4.58 -16.26 -2.27
CA TYR A 167 4.50 -16.35 -3.73
C TYR A 167 4.61 -17.81 -4.20
N GLY A 168 3.61 -18.24 -4.98
CA GLY A 168 3.49 -19.62 -5.44
C GLY A 168 2.80 -20.57 -4.46
N SER A 169 2.40 -20.09 -3.27
CA SER A 169 1.69 -20.90 -2.25
C SER A 169 0.18 -20.68 -2.21
N SER A 170 -0.40 -20.07 -3.26
CA SER A 170 -1.85 -19.89 -3.37
C SER A 170 -2.53 -21.25 -3.55
N GLU A 171 -3.51 -21.53 -2.71
CA GLU A 171 -4.30 -22.77 -2.74
C GLU A 171 -5.59 -22.64 -3.58
N LEU A 172 -5.77 -21.49 -4.25
CA LEU A 172 -6.92 -21.26 -5.11
C LEU A 172 -6.96 -22.26 -6.28
N PRO A 173 -8.12 -22.81 -6.61
CA PRO A 173 -8.25 -23.77 -7.70
C PRO A 173 -8.05 -23.09 -9.07
N SER A 174 -7.22 -23.66 -9.94
CA SER A 174 -6.98 -23.10 -11.29
C SER A 174 -8.21 -23.20 -12.20
N LEU A 175 -8.64 -22.08 -12.77
CA LEU A 175 -9.63 -22.02 -13.84
C LEU A 175 -9.06 -22.56 -15.15
N VAL A 176 -7.81 -22.25 -15.49
CA VAL A 176 -7.18 -22.73 -16.75
C VAL A 176 -7.20 -24.25 -16.84
N ALA A 177 -6.84 -24.93 -15.75
CA ALA A 177 -6.87 -26.39 -15.70
C ALA A 177 -8.30 -26.94 -15.90
N SER A 178 -9.31 -26.20 -15.46
CA SER A 178 -10.72 -26.57 -15.62
C SER A 178 -11.25 -26.34 -17.03
N PHE A 179 -10.63 -25.50 -17.86
CA PHE A 179 -11.09 -25.25 -19.25
C PHE A 179 -11.01 -26.48 -20.15
N GLU A 180 -10.11 -27.42 -19.84
CA GLU A 180 -9.92 -28.63 -20.65
C GLU A 180 -10.90 -29.75 -20.28
N SER A 181 -11.56 -29.65 -19.11
CA SER A 181 -12.31 -30.75 -18.50
C SER A 181 -13.73 -30.40 -18.03
N LYS A 182 -14.10 -29.11 -17.97
CA LYS A 182 -15.39 -28.65 -17.45
C LYS A 182 -16.17 -27.82 -18.47
N SER A 183 -17.48 -27.79 -18.30
CA SER A 183 -18.37 -26.91 -19.06
C SER A 183 -18.16 -25.43 -18.71
N LYS A 184 -18.60 -24.53 -19.59
CA LYS A 184 -18.48 -23.08 -19.38
C LYS A 184 -19.16 -22.63 -18.07
N ASP A 185 -20.35 -23.15 -17.77
CA ASP A 185 -21.09 -22.79 -16.55
C ASP A 185 -20.37 -23.26 -15.28
N GLU A 186 -19.71 -24.41 -15.32
CA GLU A 186 -18.90 -24.91 -14.21
C GLU A 186 -17.65 -24.05 -13.99
N VAL A 187 -17.00 -23.59 -15.06
CA VAL A 187 -15.89 -22.64 -14.97
C VAL A 187 -16.34 -21.32 -14.35
N PHE A 188 -17.50 -20.79 -14.76
CA PHE A 188 -18.10 -19.59 -14.14
C PHE A 188 -18.39 -19.80 -12.65
N LYS A 189 -18.96 -20.95 -12.28
CA LYS A 189 -19.24 -21.29 -10.88
C LYS A 189 -17.96 -21.41 -10.05
N GLN A 190 -16.89 -21.99 -10.62
CA GLN A 190 -15.59 -22.08 -9.95
C GLN A 190 -14.97 -20.70 -9.73
N ALA A 191 -15.04 -19.82 -10.72
CA ALA A 191 -14.52 -18.46 -10.58
C ALA A 191 -15.24 -17.67 -9.49
N LYS A 192 -16.57 -17.81 -9.43
CA LYS A 192 -17.36 -17.26 -8.32
C LYS A 192 -16.90 -17.83 -6.98
N GLY A 193 -16.65 -19.14 -6.89
CA GLY A 193 -16.10 -19.79 -5.69
C GLY A 193 -14.73 -19.24 -5.27
N ILE A 194 -13.85 -18.92 -6.23
CA ILE A 194 -12.57 -18.26 -5.95
C ILE A 194 -12.79 -16.87 -5.33
N LEU A 195 -13.67 -16.07 -5.91
CA LEU A 195 -14.03 -14.74 -5.37
C LEU A 195 -14.69 -14.85 -3.99
N ASP A 196 -15.53 -15.85 -3.77
CA ASP A 196 -16.16 -16.12 -2.47
C ASP A 196 -15.10 -16.56 -1.42
N THR A 197 -14.01 -17.19 -1.84
CA THR A 197 -12.87 -17.56 -0.97
C THR A 197 -11.99 -16.37 -0.61
N LEU A 198 -11.76 -15.47 -1.57
CA LEU A 198 -10.96 -14.26 -1.38
C LEU A 198 -11.67 -13.18 -0.55
N GLN A 199 -13.01 -13.14 -0.56
CA GLN A 199 -13.78 -12.09 0.10
C GLN A 199 -13.58 -12.03 1.62
N PRO A 200 -13.67 -13.14 2.38
CA PRO A 200 -13.41 -13.14 3.81
C PRO A 200 -12.00 -12.61 4.18
N LEU A 201 -10.99 -12.93 3.37
CA LEU A 201 -9.63 -12.45 3.57
C LEU A 201 -9.55 -10.92 3.39
N LEU A 202 -10.21 -10.38 2.35
CA LEU A 202 -10.32 -8.94 2.14
C LEU A 202 -11.06 -8.24 3.29
N ASP A 203 -12.12 -8.87 3.81
CA ASP A 203 -12.86 -8.34 4.96
C ASP A 203 -12.00 -8.33 6.24
N GLU A 204 -11.19 -9.37 6.48
CA GLU A 204 -10.23 -9.42 7.60
C GLU A 204 -9.15 -8.33 7.46
N VAL A 205 -8.55 -8.18 6.28
CA VAL A 205 -7.57 -7.11 5.99
C VAL A 205 -8.18 -5.72 6.23
N THR A 206 -9.39 -5.50 5.72
CA THR A 206 -10.12 -4.23 5.88
C THR A 206 -10.39 -3.94 7.35
N SER A 207 -10.83 -4.95 8.11
CA SER A 207 -11.08 -4.84 9.54
C SER A 207 -9.81 -4.51 10.33
N LEU A 208 -8.72 -5.24 10.10
CA LEU A 208 -7.42 -5.00 10.72
C LEU A 208 -6.89 -3.60 10.42
N ALA A 209 -6.98 -3.17 9.16
CA ALA A 209 -6.56 -1.82 8.77
C ALA A 209 -7.36 -0.72 9.48
N LEU A 210 -8.69 -0.88 9.57
CA LEU A 210 -9.55 0.06 10.31
C LEU A 210 -9.24 0.06 11.81
N GLU A 211 -8.95 -1.11 12.40
CA GLU A 211 -8.53 -1.21 13.81
C GLU A 211 -7.21 -0.46 14.06
N CYS A 212 -6.19 -0.65 13.22
CA CYS A 212 -4.91 0.06 13.31
C CYS A 212 -5.10 1.58 13.18
N ILE A 213 -5.94 2.02 12.23
CA ILE A 213 -6.27 3.44 12.06
C ILE A 213 -6.93 3.96 13.35
N TYR A 214 -7.94 3.26 13.86
CA TYR A 214 -8.70 3.64 15.04
C TYR A 214 -7.85 3.75 16.32
N ARG A 215 -6.82 2.90 16.45
CA ARG A 215 -5.87 2.93 17.58
C ARG A 215 -4.80 4.01 17.47
N GLY A 216 -4.66 4.65 16.31
CA GLY A 216 -3.65 5.67 16.09
C GLY A 216 -2.22 5.11 16.15
N GLU A 217 -2.03 3.87 15.69
CA GLU A 217 -0.72 3.20 15.63
C GLU A 217 0.19 3.92 14.61
N GLY A 218 1.24 4.60 15.10
CA GLY A 218 2.06 5.55 14.34
C GLY A 218 2.72 5.00 13.06
N SER A 219 2.98 3.70 12.98
CA SER A 219 3.54 3.03 11.79
C SER A 219 2.61 3.04 10.58
N PHE A 220 1.30 3.27 10.78
CA PHE A 220 0.34 3.43 9.69
C PHE A 220 0.38 4.82 9.05
N TYR A 221 1.05 5.77 9.71
CA TYR A 221 1.01 7.20 9.41
C TYR A 221 2.36 7.76 8.99
N TYR A 222 3.48 7.08 9.33
CA TYR A 222 4.85 7.60 9.21
C TYR A 222 5.31 7.91 7.77
N GLN A 223 4.67 7.35 6.75
CA GLN A 223 4.96 7.68 5.35
C GLN A 223 3.64 7.90 4.60
N ALA A 224 3.50 9.04 3.94
CA ALA A 224 2.29 9.43 3.18
C ALA A 224 1.89 8.45 2.06
N HIS A 225 2.75 7.47 1.76
CA HIS A 225 2.59 6.41 0.76
C HIS A 225 2.08 5.09 1.34
N CYS A 226 1.99 4.92 2.66
CA CYS A 226 1.98 3.57 3.22
C CYS A 226 0.62 3.19 3.82
N ARG A 227 0.03 2.12 3.26
CA ARG A 227 -1.00 1.22 3.82
C ARG A 227 -2.48 1.50 3.53
N ILE A 228 -3.01 2.73 3.68
CA ILE A 228 -4.39 2.99 3.18
C ILE A 228 -4.49 2.82 1.66
N PRO A 229 -3.54 3.34 0.85
CA PRO A 229 -3.50 3.06 -0.57
C PRO A 229 -3.41 1.55 -0.86
N GLN A 230 -2.63 0.79 -0.09
CA GLN A 230 -2.48 -0.66 -0.30
C GLN A 230 -3.79 -1.43 -0.08
N VAL A 231 -4.51 -1.19 1.02
CA VAL A 231 -5.83 -1.85 1.25
C VAL A 231 -6.85 -1.45 0.19
N TYR A 232 -6.81 -0.18 -0.23
CA TYR A 232 -7.56 0.30 -1.39
C TYR A 232 -7.21 -0.49 -2.65
N ASP A 233 -5.93 -0.69 -2.93
CA ASP A 233 -5.47 -1.36 -4.14
C ASP A 233 -5.90 -2.84 -4.17
N LEU A 234 -5.87 -3.52 -3.02
CA LEU A 234 -6.38 -4.88 -2.87
C LEU A 234 -7.89 -4.96 -3.11
N ALA A 235 -8.67 -4.01 -2.58
CA ALA A 235 -10.12 -3.95 -2.78
C ALA A 235 -10.49 -3.66 -4.24
N GLU A 236 -9.75 -2.78 -4.92
CA GLU A 236 -9.95 -2.52 -6.36
C GLU A 236 -9.54 -3.71 -7.21
N HIS A 237 -8.46 -4.41 -6.85
CA HIS A 237 -8.06 -5.64 -7.54
C HIS A 237 -9.16 -6.71 -7.45
N MET A 238 -9.73 -6.91 -6.25
CA MET A 238 -10.92 -7.76 -6.06
C MET A 238 -12.12 -7.29 -6.91
N PHE A 239 -12.36 -5.99 -6.99
CA PHE A 239 -13.45 -5.44 -7.80
C PHE A 239 -13.25 -5.72 -9.29
N ASN A 240 -12.02 -5.60 -9.80
CA ASN A 240 -11.68 -5.92 -11.19
C ASN A 240 -11.85 -7.42 -11.48
N LEU A 241 -11.40 -8.30 -10.57
CA LEU A 241 -11.62 -9.74 -10.66
C LEU A 241 -13.12 -10.11 -10.66
N ARG A 242 -13.96 -9.37 -9.93
CA ARG A 242 -15.42 -9.55 -10.00
C ARG A 242 -16.01 -9.07 -11.32
N ARG A 243 -15.50 -7.97 -11.89
CA ARG A 243 -15.96 -7.42 -13.17
C ARG A 243 -15.72 -8.38 -14.31
N TYR A 244 -14.60 -9.10 -14.27
CA TYR A 244 -14.25 -10.17 -15.20
C TYR A 244 -15.43 -11.12 -15.50
N PHE A 245 -16.27 -11.45 -14.51
CA PHE A 245 -17.34 -12.46 -14.65
C PHE A 245 -18.75 -11.88 -14.70
N LYS A 246 -18.92 -10.56 -14.87
CA LYS A 246 -20.28 -9.96 -14.91
C LYS A 246 -20.97 -10.30 -16.25
N PRO A 247 -22.01 -11.16 -16.26
CA PRO A 247 -22.60 -11.64 -17.52
C PRO A 247 -23.21 -10.51 -18.36
N SER A 248 -23.69 -9.45 -17.68
CA SER A 248 -24.27 -8.26 -18.31
C SER A 248 -23.27 -7.37 -19.06
N ARG A 249 -21.96 -7.55 -18.86
CA ARG A 249 -20.91 -6.73 -19.49
C ARG A 249 -20.23 -7.39 -20.68
N HIS A 250 -20.39 -8.70 -20.83
CA HIS A 250 -19.76 -9.47 -21.90
C HIS A 250 -20.75 -9.85 -23.02
N ASN A 251 -21.97 -9.30 -23.04
CA ASN A 251 -23.00 -9.63 -24.03
C ASN A 251 -23.16 -11.15 -24.25
N GLY A 252 -23.02 -11.96 -23.20
CA GLY A 252 -23.08 -13.42 -23.28
C GLY A 252 -21.88 -14.11 -23.95
N GLN A 253 -20.77 -13.41 -24.21
CA GLN A 253 -19.53 -14.02 -24.69
C GLN A 253 -18.93 -14.95 -23.63
N ALA A 254 -18.47 -16.11 -24.08
CA ALA A 254 -17.82 -17.10 -23.24
C ALA A 254 -16.39 -16.65 -22.89
N ILE A 255 -16.00 -16.89 -21.64
CA ILE A 255 -14.62 -16.67 -21.18
C ILE A 255 -13.67 -17.54 -22.02
N THR A 256 -12.54 -16.97 -22.44
CA THR A 256 -11.49 -17.70 -23.17
C THR A 256 -10.47 -18.30 -22.20
N LYS A 257 -9.75 -19.34 -22.65
CA LYS A 257 -8.63 -19.94 -21.88
C LYS A 257 -7.56 -18.89 -21.54
N PHE A 258 -7.30 -17.97 -22.47
CA PHE A 258 -6.38 -16.85 -22.27
C PHE A 258 -6.80 -15.98 -21.09
N MET A 259 -8.07 -15.55 -21.05
CA MET A 259 -8.53 -14.72 -19.94
C MET A 259 -8.39 -15.49 -18.62
N ALA A 260 -8.72 -16.80 -18.63
CA ALA A 260 -8.71 -17.63 -17.43
C ALA A 260 -7.31 -17.74 -16.81
N ASP A 261 -6.26 -17.78 -17.64
CA ASP A 261 -4.86 -17.72 -17.19
C ASP A 261 -4.57 -16.42 -16.47
N LYS A 262 -5.05 -15.29 -17.01
CA LYS A 262 -4.84 -14.00 -16.38
C LYS A 262 -5.64 -13.86 -15.08
N PHE A 263 -6.85 -14.42 -15.03
CA PHE A 263 -7.61 -14.50 -13.80
C PHE A 263 -6.87 -15.30 -12.72
N ASP A 264 -6.41 -16.52 -13.05
CA ASP A 264 -5.72 -17.38 -12.10
C ASP A 264 -4.49 -16.68 -11.50
N ARG A 265 -3.67 -16.06 -12.35
CA ARG A 265 -2.49 -15.30 -11.90
C ARG A 265 -2.87 -14.13 -10.99
N SER A 266 -3.86 -13.34 -11.39
CA SER A 266 -4.29 -12.17 -10.62
C SER A 266 -4.96 -12.55 -9.29
N ALA A 267 -5.78 -13.60 -9.27
CA ALA A 267 -6.41 -14.13 -8.08
C ALA A 267 -5.37 -14.73 -7.10
N ALA A 268 -4.42 -15.52 -7.59
CA ALA A 268 -3.35 -16.09 -6.78
C ALA A 268 -2.48 -15.00 -6.13
N ARG A 269 -2.15 -13.94 -6.87
CA ARG A 269 -1.44 -12.78 -6.28
C ARG A 269 -2.27 -12.13 -5.19
N LEU A 270 -3.55 -11.87 -5.44
CA LEU A 270 -4.43 -11.25 -4.45
C LEU A 270 -4.52 -12.10 -3.17
N ASP A 271 -4.60 -13.43 -3.28
CA ASP A 271 -4.54 -14.34 -2.14
C ASP A 271 -3.27 -14.14 -1.31
N CYS A 272 -2.09 -14.21 -1.95
CA CYS A 272 -0.80 -14.01 -1.29
C CYS A 272 -0.74 -12.64 -0.58
N TYR A 273 -1.23 -11.58 -1.24
CA TYR A 273 -1.25 -10.23 -0.67
C TYR A 273 -2.14 -10.12 0.57
N LEU A 274 -3.34 -10.69 0.52
CA LEU A 274 -4.27 -10.66 1.64
C LEU A 274 -3.71 -11.45 2.82
N ARG A 275 -3.17 -12.65 2.59
CA ARG A 275 -2.60 -13.50 3.63
C ARG A 275 -1.36 -12.88 4.28
N ALA A 276 -0.45 -12.30 3.49
CA ALA A 276 0.72 -11.61 4.02
C ALA A 276 0.33 -10.44 4.93
N TYR A 277 -0.68 -9.66 4.52
CA TYR A 277 -1.21 -8.58 5.33
C TYR A 277 -1.81 -9.09 6.63
N ILE A 278 -2.63 -10.15 6.59
CA ILE A 278 -3.21 -10.71 7.82
C ILE A 278 -2.09 -11.16 8.78
N LEU A 279 -1.10 -11.92 8.29
CA LEU A 279 0.01 -12.41 9.12
C LEU A 279 0.80 -11.29 9.81
N CYS A 280 1.05 -10.18 9.10
CA CYS A 280 1.83 -9.08 9.66
C CYS A 280 1.07 -8.25 10.69
N TYR A 281 -0.25 -8.08 10.50
CA TYR A 281 -1.03 -7.12 11.31
C TYR A 281 -1.87 -7.76 12.39
N LYS A 282 -2.20 -9.05 12.27
CA LYS A 282 -2.99 -9.78 13.27
C LYS A 282 -2.30 -9.86 14.63
N ASP A 283 -0.99 -10.11 14.61
CA ASP A 283 -0.15 -10.21 15.80
C ASP A 283 0.58 -8.90 16.15
N PHE A 284 0.20 -7.79 15.50
CA PHE A 284 0.86 -6.52 15.74
C PHE A 284 0.62 -6.04 17.19
N PRO A 285 1.65 -5.62 17.95
CA PRO A 285 1.50 -5.22 19.34
C PRO A 285 0.58 -4.01 19.46
N ARG A 286 -0.53 -4.20 20.18
CA ARG A 286 -1.52 -3.16 20.43
C ARG A 286 -1.08 -2.36 21.66
N GLU A 287 -0.10 -1.50 21.48
CA GLU A 287 0.51 -0.74 22.58
C GLU A 287 -0.40 0.35 23.15
N ARG A 288 -1.33 0.88 22.34
CA ARG A 288 -2.22 1.98 22.73
C ARG A 288 -3.67 1.53 22.89
N PRO A 289 -4.37 2.01 23.94
CA PRO A 289 -5.80 1.85 24.00
C PRO A 289 -6.42 2.60 22.81
N PRO A 290 -7.50 2.08 22.23
CA PRO A 290 -8.16 2.76 21.13
C PRO A 290 -8.62 4.15 21.55
N ALA A 291 -8.56 5.12 20.62
CA ALA A 291 -9.14 6.43 20.88
C ALA A 291 -10.63 6.28 21.24
N LYS A 292 -11.13 7.10 22.19
CA LYS A 292 -12.56 7.10 22.54
C LYS A 292 -13.38 7.74 21.41
N LEU A 293 -13.60 7.00 20.35
CA LEU A 293 -14.37 7.41 19.18
C LEU A 293 -15.57 6.47 19.02
N HIS A 294 -16.79 7.01 19.17
CA HIS A 294 -17.98 6.20 18.95
C HIS A 294 -18.28 6.09 17.44
N ILE A 295 -17.74 5.05 16.79
CA ILE A 295 -17.87 4.82 15.34
C ILE A 295 -19.32 4.86 14.85
N PRO A 296 -20.30 4.23 15.53
CA PRO A 296 -21.70 4.31 15.10
C PRO A 296 -22.25 5.75 15.14
N SER A 297 -21.79 6.59 16.08
CA SER A 297 -22.19 8.01 16.11
C SER A 297 -21.55 8.80 14.98
N LEU A 298 -20.29 8.52 14.63
CA LEU A 298 -19.65 9.14 13.46
C LEU A 298 -20.42 8.76 12.19
N GLN A 299 -20.81 7.48 12.04
CA GLN A 299 -21.62 6.97 10.93
C GLN A 299 -23.00 7.63 10.86
N ALA A 300 -23.67 7.80 12.00
CA ALA A 300 -24.93 8.54 12.07
C ALA A 300 -24.73 10.02 11.67
N GLU A 301 -23.70 10.69 12.19
CA GLU A 301 -23.40 12.08 11.87
C GLU A 301 -23.14 12.28 10.37
N PHE A 302 -22.43 11.36 9.72
CA PHE A 302 -22.21 11.39 8.27
C PHE A 302 -23.52 11.22 7.48
N LYS A 303 -24.34 10.22 7.85
CA LYS A 303 -25.63 9.97 7.18
C LYS A 303 -26.59 11.16 7.31
N HIS A 304 -26.59 11.86 8.45
CA HIS A 304 -27.47 13.00 8.69
C HIS A 304 -27.01 14.30 8.01
N ASN A 305 -25.71 14.58 7.96
CA ASN A 305 -25.22 15.89 7.48
C ASN A 305 -24.93 15.93 5.97
N SER A 306 -25.20 14.86 5.21
CA SER A 306 -24.73 14.67 3.82
C SER A 306 -23.19 14.66 3.71
N GLN A 307 -22.70 14.02 2.65
CA GLN A 307 -21.27 13.91 2.36
C GLN A 307 -20.60 15.29 2.20
N GLU A 308 -21.30 16.29 1.64
CA GLU A 308 -20.75 17.62 1.39
C GLU A 308 -20.46 18.41 2.69
N GLN A 309 -21.40 18.41 3.64
CA GLN A 309 -21.15 19.13 4.90
C GLN A 309 -20.05 18.46 5.73
N PHE A 310 -19.93 17.13 5.66
CA PHE A 310 -18.83 16.41 6.30
C PHE A 310 -17.48 16.85 5.72
N TYR A 311 -17.37 17.06 4.41
CA TYR A 311 -16.16 17.61 3.80
C TYR A 311 -15.84 19.03 4.26
N ILE A 312 -16.86 19.89 4.36
CA ILE A 312 -16.68 21.27 4.82
C ILE A 312 -16.14 21.29 6.25
N ARG A 313 -16.72 20.47 7.16
CA ARG A 313 -16.25 20.33 8.54
C ARG A 313 -14.82 19.81 8.60
N SER A 314 -14.52 18.72 7.89
CA SER A 314 -13.15 18.18 7.79
C SER A 314 -12.14 19.22 7.28
N LYS A 315 -12.53 20.08 6.33
CA LYS A 315 -11.67 21.17 5.83
C LYS A 315 -11.46 22.27 6.88
N SER A 316 -12.46 22.55 7.70
CA SER A 316 -12.35 23.48 8.83
C SER A 316 -11.40 22.92 9.90
N ASP A 317 -11.61 21.68 10.34
CA ASP A 317 -10.81 21.04 11.40
C ASP A 317 -9.35 20.87 10.98
N ASN A 318 -9.11 20.54 9.70
CA ASN A 318 -7.76 20.47 9.17
C ASN A 318 -7.03 21.84 9.19
N ARG A 319 -7.77 22.95 8.99
CA ARG A 319 -7.23 24.32 9.13
C ARG A 319 -6.99 24.67 10.59
N ALA A 320 -7.90 24.32 11.49
CA ALA A 320 -7.75 24.52 12.94
C ALA A 320 -6.49 23.81 13.47
N LEU A 321 -6.28 22.53 13.12
CA LEU A 321 -5.06 21.79 13.45
C LEU A 321 -3.80 22.50 12.98
N LYS A 322 -3.78 23.02 11.73
CA LYS A 322 -2.63 23.76 11.21
C LYS A 322 -2.34 25.01 12.03
N SER A 323 -3.38 25.74 12.44
CA SER A 323 -3.26 26.93 13.29
C SER A 323 -2.73 26.58 14.68
N LEU A 324 -3.27 25.53 15.30
CA LEU A 324 -2.83 25.06 16.61
C LEU A 324 -1.37 24.59 16.58
N PHE A 325 -0.95 23.92 15.51
CA PHE A 325 0.45 23.55 15.33
C PHE A 325 1.38 24.76 15.31
N HIS A 326 0.99 25.82 14.59
CA HIS A 326 1.78 27.05 14.55
C HIS A 326 1.84 27.71 15.93
N GLN A 327 0.69 27.82 16.61
CA GLN A 327 0.63 28.39 17.96
C GLN A 327 1.44 27.58 18.98
N PHE A 328 1.40 26.25 18.91
CA PHE A 328 2.22 25.40 19.76
C PHE A 328 3.71 25.66 19.53
N GLN A 329 4.14 25.73 18.26
CA GLN A 329 5.53 26.01 17.90
C GLN A 329 5.99 27.38 18.40
N GLU A 330 5.16 28.42 18.28
CA GLU A 330 5.47 29.75 18.84
C GLU A 330 5.61 29.74 20.37
N VAL A 331 4.70 29.07 21.08
CA VAL A 331 4.78 28.94 22.55
C VAL A 331 6.06 28.19 22.94
N TRP A 332 6.38 27.12 22.20
CA TRP A 332 7.56 26.30 22.41
C TRP A 332 8.86 27.07 22.19
N ASP A 333 8.99 27.73 21.05
CA ASP A 333 10.20 28.49 20.68
C ASP A 333 10.46 29.63 21.67
N ASN A 334 9.40 30.28 22.14
CA ASN A 334 9.49 31.31 23.17
C ASN A 334 9.94 30.74 24.53
N ALA A 335 9.43 29.57 24.94
CA ALA A 335 9.86 28.90 26.17
C ALA A 335 11.36 28.52 26.11
N CYS A 336 11.83 28.00 24.97
CA CYS A 336 13.24 27.66 24.75
C CYS A 336 14.16 28.89 24.85
N ARG A 337 13.74 30.04 24.30
CA ARG A 337 14.55 31.27 24.26
C ARG A 337 14.64 31.99 25.60
N GLN A 338 13.65 31.81 26.48
CA GLN A 338 13.60 32.52 27.76
C GLN A 338 14.45 31.86 28.86
N GLY A 339 15.02 30.67 28.61
CA GLY A 339 16.00 30.03 29.51
C GLY A 339 15.45 29.60 30.87
N THR A 340 14.13 29.65 31.06
CA THR A 340 13.45 29.40 32.34
C THR A 340 13.17 27.94 32.65
N ILE A 341 13.30 27.03 31.68
CA ILE A 341 12.99 25.60 31.84
C ILE A 341 14.20 24.77 31.41
N ASP A 342 14.53 23.73 32.18
CA ASP A 342 15.59 22.79 31.85
C ASP A 342 15.29 22.09 30.51
N LYS A 343 16.31 22.01 29.65
CA LYS A 343 16.23 21.38 28.34
C LYS A 343 15.84 19.90 28.44
N ALA A 344 16.21 19.22 29.53
CA ALA A 344 15.81 17.84 29.79
C ALA A 344 14.32 17.70 30.14
N GLU A 345 13.76 18.61 30.95
CA GLU A 345 12.31 18.66 31.23
C GLU A 345 11.50 19.02 29.97
N LEU A 346 12.04 19.91 29.13
CA LEU A 346 11.44 20.25 27.85
C LEU A 346 11.42 19.04 26.90
N GLU A 347 12.54 18.34 26.75
CA GLU A 347 12.60 17.14 25.91
C GLU A 347 11.77 15.97 26.47
N ALA A 348 11.65 15.83 27.80
CA ALA A 348 10.75 14.87 28.45
C ALA A 348 9.28 15.23 28.18
N PHE A 349 8.88 16.50 28.31
CA PHE A 349 7.53 16.95 27.97
C PHE A 349 7.20 16.69 26.49
N ARG A 350 8.18 16.88 25.60
CA ARG A 350 8.08 16.59 24.17
C ARG A 350 8.05 15.09 23.85
N ARG A 351 8.75 14.23 24.59
CA ARG A 351 8.71 12.77 24.39
C ARG A 351 7.46 12.13 25.00
N ASP A 352 7.07 12.53 26.21
CA ASP A 352 6.04 11.84 26.99
C ASP A 352 4.61 12.23 26.62
N ARG A 353 4.42 13.43 26.04
CA ARG A 353 3.07 13.96 25.73
C ARG A 353 2.82 14.25 24.24
N LEU A 354 3.85 14.14 23.42
CA LEU A 354 3.84 14.64 22.05
C LEU A 354 4.24 13.54 21.07
N ASN A 355 3.25 12.78 20.62
CA ASN A 355 3.33 12.19 19.28
C ASN A 355 2.91 13.24 18.25
N PHE A 356 3.61 14.39 18.24
CA PHE A 356 3.35 15.51 17.33
C PHE A 356 3.35 15.06 15.87
N GLU A 357 4.29 14.16 15.56
CA GLU A 357 4.45 13.57 14.24
C GLU A 357 3.23 12.71 13.87
N ASP A 358 2.69 11.92 14.81
CA ASP A 358 1.46 11.15 14.58
C ASP A 358 0.27 12.06 14.28
N ILE A 359 0.11 13.17 15.02
CA ILE A 359 -0.98 14.14 14.77
C ILE A 359 -0.81 14.78 13.39
N ARG A 360 0.41 15.19 13.03
CA ARG A 360 0.73 15.81 11.74
C ARG A 360 0.49 14.83 10.60
N ASN A 361 0.87 13.58 10.78
CA ASN A 361 0.66 12.52 9.80
C ASN A 361 -0.83 12.21 9.63
N ARG A 362 -1.59 12.07 10.72
CA ARG A 362 -3.06 11.96 10.66
C ARG A 362 -3.69 13.13 9.91
N GLN A 363 -3.29 14.36 10.22
CA GLN A 363 -3.76 15.56 9.51
C GLN A 363 -3.48 15.51 8.00
N SER A 364 -2.27 15.10 7.62
CA SER A 364 -1.87 14.94 6.21
C SER A 364 -2.69 13.87 5.50
N MET A 365 -2.90 12.73 6.16
CA MET A 365 -3.63 11.59 5.61
C MET A 365 -5.12 11.89 5.45
N THR A 366 -5.76 12.51 6.45
CA THR A 366 -7.15 13.01 6.34
C THR A 366 -7.32 13.96 5.16
N ARG A 367 -6.34 14.84 4.92
CA ARG A 367 -6.34 15.75 3.78
C ARG A 367 -6.20 15.00 2.45
N SER A 368 -5.31 14.00 2.39
CA SER A 368 -5.08 13.17 1.20
C SER A 368 -6.36 12.41 0.81
N LEU A 369 -6.98 11.71 1.76
CA LEU A 369 -8.22 10.97 1.54
C LEU A 369 -9.36 11.88 1.11
N ARG A 370 -9.52 13.04 1.76
CA ARG A 370 -10.53 14.03 1.35
C ARG A 370 -10.38 14.46 -0.11
N LYS A 371 -9.16 14.75 -0.56
CA LYS A 371 -8.90 15.15 -1.96
C LYS A 371 -9.27 14.02 -2.91
N ARG A 372 -8.83 12.80 -2.61
CA ARG A 372 -9.09 11.60 -3.40
C ARG A 372 -10.61 11.37 -3.54
N PHE A 373 -11.34 11.45 -2.43
CA PHE A 373 -12.79 11.30 -2.40
C PHE A 373 -13.55 12.34 -3.21
N ARG A 374 -13.12 13.61 -3.18
CA ARG A 374 -13.77 14.71 -3.90
C ARG A 374 -13.70 14.53 -5.43
N ASN A 375 -12.66 13.86 -5.91
CA ASN A 375 -12.44 13.69 -7.34
C ASN A 375 -13.24 12.50 -7.94
N ASN A 376 -14.14 11.86 -7.17
CA ASN A 376 -15.02 10.78 -7.63
C ASN A 376 -14.33 9.61 -8.36
N TYR A 377 -13.02 9.41 -8.15
CA TYR A 377 -12.28 8.28 -8.75
C TYR A 377 -12.70 6.90 -8.23
N PHE A 378 -13.63 6.82 -7.27
CA PHE A 378 -13.94 5.58 -6.54
C PHE A 378 -15.39 5.17 -6.70
N SER A 379 -15.62 4.19 -7.58
CA SER A 379 -16.92 3.54 -7.82
C SER A 379 -16.90 2.03 -7.56
N GLY A 380 -15.88 1.52 -6.87
CA GLY A 380 -15.66 0.08 -6.62
C GLY A 380 -15.90 -0.38 -5.17
N LEU A 381 -15.37 -1.56 -4.83
CA LEU A 381 -15.46 -2.16 -3.48
C LEU A 381 -14.72 -1.37 -2.41
N SER A 382 -13.77 -0.52 -2.80
CA SER A 382 -12.98 0.26 -1.86
C SER A 382 -13.74 1.41 -1.20
N HIS A 383 -14.91 1.80 -1.75
CA HIS A 383 -15.66 2.97 -1.30
C HIS A 383 -16.03 2.90 0.20
N HIS A 384 -16.51 1.74 0.65
CA HIS A 384 -16.90 1.54 2.05
C HIS A 384 -15.71 1.60 3.01
N PHE A 385 -14.59 0.97 2.66
CA PHE A 385 -13.36 1.03 3.45
C PHE A 385 -12.85 2.47 3.56
N LEU A 386 -12.69 3.14 2.41
CA LEU A 386 -12.20 4.51 2.37
C LEU A 386 -13.10 5.45 3.18
N LEU A 387 -14.42 5.26 3.12
CA LEU A 387 -15.37 6.11 3.82
C LEU A 387 -15.20 5.94 5.34
N ASN A 388 -15.18 4.69 5.81
CA ASN A 388 -14.95 4.39 7.21
C ASN A 388 -13.59 4.93 7.69
N ALA A 389 -12.53 4.73 6.91
CA ALA A 389 -11.20 5.26 7.22
C ALA A 389 -11.20 6.78 7.33
N PHE A 390 -11.81 7.49 6.37
CA PHE A 390 -11.93 8.94 6.39
C PHE A 390 -12.71 9.45 7.61
N MET A 391 -13.78 8.75 8.00
CA MET A 391 -14.58 9.09 9.16
C MET A 391 -13.85 8.91 10.47
N ILE A 392 -13.13 7.79 10.63
CA ILE A 392 -12.28 7.54 11.81
C ILE A 392 -11.21 8.63 11.91
N LEU A 393 -10.52 8.92 10.81
CA LEU A 393 -9.45 9.93 10.77
C LEU A 393 -9.94 11.34 11.06
N HIS A 394 -11.15 11.69 10.58
CA HIS A 394 -11.79 12.94 10.94
C HIS A 394 -12.13 13.00 12.43
N GLY A 395 -12.66 11.91 13.00
CA GLY A 395 -12.90 11.79 14.44
C GLY A 395 -11.61 11.97 15.26
N LEU A 396 -10.53 11.30 14.85
CA LEU A 396 -9.20 11.42 15.46
C LEU A 396 -8.67 12.86 15.38
N ALA A 397 -8.84 13.53 14.24
CA ALA A 397 -8.44 14.93 14.08
C ALA A 397 -9.13 15.85 15.09
N ARG A 398 -10.41 15.62 15.43
CA ARG A 398 -11.12 16.39 16.46
C ARG A 398 -10.62 16.11 17.87
N VAL A 399 -10.21 14.88 18.15
CA VAL A 399 -9.54 14.51 19.41
C VAL A 399 -8.17 15.18 19.49
N ASP A 400 -7.44 15.22 18.38
CA ASP A 400 -6.13 15.86 18.27
C ASP A 400 -6.20 17.38 18.48
N ILE A 401 -7.25 18.04 17.98
CA ILE A 401 -7.52 19.47 18.25
C ILE A 401 -7.56 19.73 19.75
N LYS A 402 -8.40 18.99 20.48
CA LYS A 402 -8.54 19.15 21.94
C LYS A 402 -7.24 18.83 22.68
N THR A 403 -6.51 17.82 22.21
CA THR A 403 -5.20 17.44 22.76
C THR A 403 -4.20 18.59 22.57
N LEU A 404 -4.11 19.18 21.38
CA LEU A 404 -3.22 20.32 21.10
C LEU A 404 -3.62 21.58 21.87
N GLU A 405 -4.91 21.90 21.98
CA GLU A 405 -5.40 23.02 22.80
C GLU A 405 -4.95 22.89 24.26
N LYS A 406 -5.13 21.70 24.84
CA LYS A 406 -4.67 21.41 26.20
C LYS A 406 -3.14 21.52 26.32
N LEU A 407 -2.40 20.98 25.36
CA LEU A 407 -0.93 21.04 25.37
C LEU A 407 -0.41 22.48 25.26
N ILE A 408 -1.03 23.31 24.43
CA ILE A 408 -0.71 24.74 24.34
C ILE A 408 -0.97 25.44 25.67
N SER A 409 -2.08 25.11 26.34
CA SER A 409 -2.39 25.64 27.68
C SER A 409 -1.34 25.20 28.70
N ASP A 410 -1.01 23.91 28.75
CA ASP A 410 -0.01 23.35 29.66
C ASP A 410 1.37 23.99 29.41
N ALA A 411 1.78 24.14 28.14
CA ALA A 411 3.05 24.76 27.76
C ALA A 411 3.11 26.25 28.15
N LYS A 412 1.99 26.99 28.09
CA LYS A 412 1.92 28.36 28.60
C LYS A 412 2.08 28.42 30.12
N MET A 413 1.60 27.41 30.84
CA MET A 413 1.71 27.33 32.31
C MET A 413 3.13 26.98 32.79
N LEU A 414 3.94 26.31 31.97
CA LEU A 414 5.37 26.11 32.26
C LEU A 414 6.14 27.44 32.38
N LYS A 415 5.58 28.54 31.85
CA LYS A 415 6.12 29.89 31.98
C LYS A 415 5.95 30.50 33.39
N HIS A 416 5.16 29.87 34.25
CA HIS A 416 4.76 30.37 35.57
C HIS A 416 5.17 29.46 36.74
N ARG A 417 5.96 28.42 36.47
CA ARG A 417 6.72 27.68 37.49
C ARG A 417 8.16 28.16 37.43
#